data_AF-A0A4Q1C773-F1
#
_entry.id   AF-A0A4Q1C773-F1
#
_cell.length_a   1.000
_cell.length_b   1.000
_cell.length_c   1.000
_cell.angle_alpha   90.00
_cell.angle_beta   90.00
_cell.angle_gamma   90.00
#
_symmetry.space_group_name_H-M   'P 1'
#
loop_
_entity.id
_entity.type
_entity.pdbx_description
1 polymer ?
#
loop_
_entity_poly.entity_id
_entity_poly.type
_entity_poly.pdbx_seq_one_letter_code
_entity_poly.pdbx_strand_id
1 'polypeptide(L)'
;MEYLIGIGLAVAAFFFARFVGLDRDRAFYPTVMIVIALLYGLFAAIGGSRTALALESIGIVGFVLLAVLGFKSSLWLVVVALFGHGVYDFFHEHLFVNPGVPAWWPAFCSAYDITAAAGLAGLLLRPGAVPVTKPTSP
;
A
#
# COMPACT_ATOMS: atom_id res chain seq x y z
N MET A 1 4.34 -19.42 4.15
CA MET A 1 5.48 -18.69 4.77
C MET A 1 5.39 -17.19 4.51
N GLU A 2 5.00 -16.84 3.29
CA GLU A 2 4.78 -15.53 2.70
C GLU A 2 3.89 -14.62 3.56
N TYR A 3 2.72 -15.11 3.98
CA TYR A 3 1.81 -14.34 4.84
C TYR A 3 2.43 -13.96 6.18
N LEU A 4 3.16 -14.87 6.82
CA LEU A 4 3.82 -14.62 8.11
C LEU A 4 4.94 -13.59 7.96
N ILE A 5 5.71 -13.66 6.87
CA ILE A 5 6.75 -12.68 6.56
C ILE A 5 6.12 -11.31 6.27
N GLY A 6 5.03 -11.25 5.50
CA GLY A 6 4.31 -10.01 5.20
C GLY A 6 3.78 -9.33 6.46
N ILE A 7 3.09 -10.09 7.32
CA ILE A 7 2.62 -9.60 8.64
C ILE A 7 3.81 -9.12 9.48
N GLY A 8 4.85 -9.95 9.61
CA GLY A 8 6.02 -9.64 10.42
C GLY A 8 6.73 -8.35 9.98
N LEU A 9 6.91 -8.17 8.67
CA LEU A 9 7.53 -6.96 8.11
C LEU A 9 6.62 -5.73 8.24
N ALA A 10 5.30 -5.86 8.06
CA ALA A 10 4.38 -4.74 8.27
C ALA A 10 4.38 -4.29 9.74
N VAL A 11 4.36 -5.23 10.69
CA VAL A 11 4.46 -4.94 12.12
C VAL A 11 5.80 -4.29 12.46
N ALA A 12 6.91 -4.82 11.94
CA ALA A 12 8.24 -4.25 12.13
C ALA A 12 8.33 -2.82 11.55
N ALA A 13 7.84 -2.60 10.33
CA ALA A 13 7.82 -1.29 9.68
C ALA A 13 6.95 -0.30 10.46
N PHE A 14 5.77 -0.73 10.95
CA PHE A 14 4.90 0.09 11.79
C PHE A 14 5.60 0.56 13.06
N PHE A 15 6.18 -0.38 13.83
CA PHE A 15 6.88 -0.03 15.07
C PHE A 15 8.13 0.80 14.82
N PHE A 16 8.88 0.49 13.76
CA PHE A 16 10.05 1.27 13.35
C PHE A 16 9.64 2.71 12.99
N ALA A 17 8.64 2.88 12.12
CA ALA A 17 8.13 4.20 11.73
C ALA A 17 7.68 5.00 12.96
N ARG A 18 6.99 4.34 13.90
CA ARG A 18 6.54 4.96 15.14
C ARG A 18 7.66 5.33 16.10
N PHE A 19 8.72 4.52 16.14
CA PHE A 19 9.89 4.72 16.98
C PHE A 19 10.75 5.89 16.50
N VAL A 20 11.02 5.96 15.19
CA VAL A 20 11.81 7.05 14.59
C VAL A 20 10.97 8.29 14.26
N GLY A 21 9.64 8.20 14.38
CA GLY A 21 8.71 9.30 14.16
C GLY A 21 8.38 9.60 12.70
N LEU A 22 8.62 8.63 11.79
CA LEU A 22 8.35 8.76 10.35
C LEU A 22 6.85 8.87 10.06
N ASP A 23 6.04 8.13 10.82
CA ASP A 23 4.57 8.09 10.71
C ASP A 23 3.87 9.35 11.24
N ARG A 24 4.64 10.29 11.82
CA ARG A 24 4.12 11.63 12.17
C ARG A 24 3.85 12.46 10.93
N ASP A 25 4.58 12.21 9.84
CA ASP A 25 4.28 12.82 8.56
C ASP A 25 3.05 12.14 7.94
N ARG A 26 2.06 12.95 7.60
CA ARG A 26 0.85 12.53 6.90
C ARG A 26 1.15 11.75 5.61
N ALA A 27 2.26 12.05 4.94
CA ALA A 27 2.64 11.45 3.68
C ALA A 27 3.12 9.99 3.79
N PHE A 28 3.50 9.51 4.98
CA PHE A 28 4.15 8.20 5.14
C PHE A 28 3.35 7.04 4.53
N TYR A 29 2.13 6.79 5.00
CA TYR A 29 1.29 5.70 4.50
C TYR A 29 0.83 5.88 3.04
N PRO A 30 0.45 7.10 2.56
CA PRO A 30 0.26 7.35 1.14
C PRO A 30 1.46 6.97 0.28
N THR A 31 2.69 7.32 0.71
CA THR A 31 3.91 6.97 -0.02
C THR A 31 4.12 5.46 -0.04
N VAL A 32 3.91 4.76 1.07
CA VAL A 32 3.96 3.29 1.11
C VAL A 32 3.00 2.69 0.08
N MET A 33 1.74 3.13 0.07
CA MET A 33 0.72 2.69 -0.90
C MET A 33 1.18 2.94 -2.35
N ILE A 34 1.69 4.14 -2.66
CA ILE A 34 2.17 4.46 -4.02
C ILE A 34 3.31 3.53 -4.42
N VAL A 35 4.28 3.29 -3.52
CA VAL A 35 5.43 2.43 -3.80
C VAL A 35 4.99 1.00 -4.08
N ILE A 36 4.17 0.39 -3.22
CA ILE A 36 3.73 -1.01 -3.40
C ILE A 36 2.94 -1.19 -4.70
N ALA A 37 2.09 -0.24 -5.08
CA ALA A 37 1.36 -0.30 -6.34
C ALA A 37 2.32 -0.24 -7.54
N LEU A 38 3.31 0.67 -7.51
CA LEU A 38 4.28 0.80 -8.60
C LEU A 38 5.17 -0.43 -8.80
N LEU A 39 5.35 -1.26 -7.77
CA LEU A 39 6.11 -2.51 -7.89
C LEU A 39 5.47 -3.48 -8.89
N TYR A 40 4.14 -3.51 -9.00
CA TYR A 40 3.46 -4.31 -10.03
C TYR A 40 3.75 -3.83 -11.45
N GLY A 41 3.83 -2.51 -11.65
CA GLY A 41 4.27 -1.93 -12.91
C GLY A 41 5.72 -2.28 -13.23
N LEU A 42 6.60 -2.27 -12.21
CA LEU A 42 7.98 -2.74 -12.32
C LEU A 42 8.04 -4.22 -12.71
N PHE A 43 7.24 -5.08 -12.07
CA PHE A 43 7.13 -6.50 -12.42
C PHE A 43 6.70 -6.70 -13.88
N ALA A 44 5.70 -5.95 -14.34
CA ALA A 44 5.30 -6.02 -15.74
C ALA A 44 6.42 -5.58 -16.71
N ALA A 45 7.20 -4.56 -16.33
CA ALA A 45 8.32 -4.07 -17.11
C ALA A 45 9.46 -5.10 -17.20
N ILE A 46 9.89 -5.67 -16.06
CA ILE A 46 10.95 -6.71 -16.06
C ILE A 46 10.47 -8.01 -16.70
N GLY A 47 9.17 -8.32 -16.61
CA GLY A 47 8.53 -9.44 -17.28
C GLY A 47 8.32 -9.23 -18.79
N GLY A 48 8.64 -8.04 -19.32
CA GLY A 48 8.55 -7.73 -20.75
C GLY A 48 7.14 -7.70 -21.33
N SER A 49 6.09 -7.64 -20.50
CA SER A 49 4.70 -7.72 -20.95
C SER A 49 4.04 -6.34 -21.00
N ARG A 50 3.88 -5.80 -22.22
CA ARG A 50 3.16 -4.52 -22.43
C ARG A 50 1.69 -4.60 -22.04
N THR A 51 1.06 -5.75 -22.26
CA THR A 51 -0.33 -5.98 -21.87
C THR A 51 -0.48 -5.98 -20.36
N ALA A 52 0.40 -6.71 -19.64
CA ALA A 52 0.40 -6.65 -18.18
C ALA A 52 0.66 -5.22 -17.71
N LEU A 53 1.65 -4.52 -18.28
CA LEU A 53 1.95 -3.14 -17.88
C LEU A 53 0.74 -2.21 -18.04
N ALA A 54 -0.01 -2.35 -19.13
CA ALA A 54 -1.23 -1.56 -19.36
C ALA A 54 -2.32 -1.87 -18.32
N LEU A 55 -2.53 -3.14 -18.00
CA LEU A 55 -3.52 -3.57 -17.00
C LEU A 55 -3.12 -3.16 -15.58
N GLU A 56 -1.86 -3.36 -15.21
CA GLU A 56 -1.30 -2.90 -13.93
C GLU A 56 -1.43 -1.39 -13.78
N SER A 57 -1.20 -0.63 -14.86
CA SER A 57 -1.32 0.84 -14.85
C SER A 57 -2.73 1.30 -14.45
N ILE A 58 -3.78 0.54 -14.78
CA ILE A 58 -5.15 0.87 -14.37
C ILE A 58 -5.28 0.76 -12.83
N GLY A 59 -4.79 -0.33 -12.25
CA GLY A 59 -4.76 -0.53 -10.80
C GLY A 59 -3.90 0.52 -10.10
N ILE A 60 -2.69 0.75 -10.60
CA ILE A 60 -1.73 1.75 -10.11
C ILE A 60 -2.39 3.13 -10.06
N VAL A 61 -3.01 3.58 -11.15
CA VAL A 61 -3.68 4.88 -11.19
C VAL A 61 -4.78 4.95 -10.13
N GLY A 62 -5.59 3.90 -9.98
CA GLY A 62 -6.63 3.83 -8.95
C GLY A 62 -6.07 3.99 -7.53
N PHE A 63 -5.04 3.23 -7.18
CA PHE A 63 -4.44 3.28 -5.84
C PHE A 63 -3.68 4.58 -5.58
N VAL A 64 -2.95 5.11 -6.57
CA VAL A 64 -2.28 6.41 -6.48
C VAL A 64 -3.29 7.53 -6.27
N LEU A 65 -4.42 7.52 -7.01
CA LEU A 65 -5.48 8.51 -6.83
C LEU A 65 -6.07 8.44 -5.41
N LEU A 66 -6.38 7.25 -4.90
CA LEU A 66 -6.87 7.10 -3.52
C LEU A 66 -5.84 7.56 -2.48
N ALA A 67 -4.56 7.24 -2.68
CA ALA A 67 -3.47 7.68 -1.80
C ALA A 67 -3.34 9.20 -1.78
N VAL A 68 -3.36 9.86 -2.95
CA VAL A 68 -3.28 11.32 -3.08
C VAL A 68 -4.52 11.99 -2.50
N LEU A 69 -5.73 11.48 -2.79
CA LEU A 69 -6.96 12.01 -2.22
C LEU A 69 -6.98 11.86 -0.70
N GLY A 70 -6.52 10.73 -0.17
CA GLY A 70 -6.44 10.51 1.27
C GLY A 70 -5.39 11.38 1.96
N PHE A 71 -4.25 11.59 1.30
CA PHE A 71 -3.27 12.58 1.73
C PHE A 71 -3.88 13.99 1.79
N LYS A 72 -4.65 14.42 0.78
CA LYS A 72 -5.25 15.77 0.78
C LYS A 72 -6.46 15.93 1.70
N SER A 73 -7.20 14.86 1.97
CA SER A 73 -8.50 14.93 2.67
C SER A 73 -8.54 14.11 3.96
N SER A 74 -8.64 12.78 3.86
CA SER A 74 -8.77 11.85 4.99
C SER A 74 -7.90 10.61 4.79
N LEU A 75 -7.05 10.31 5.78
CA LEU A 75 -6.22 9.10 5.77
C LEU A 75 -7.05 7.80 5.83
N TRP A 76 -8.35 7.86 6.15
CA TRP A 76 -9.24 6.70 5.96
C TRP A 76 -9.31 6.24 4.51
N LEU A 77 -9.15 7.13 3.53
CA LEU A 77 -9.03 6.72 2.12
C LEU A 77 -7.75 5.91 1.86
N VAL A 78 -6.67 6.19 2.59
CA VAL A 78 -5.41 5.43 2.50
C VAL A 78 -5.57 4.07 3.18
N VAL A 79 -6.32 3.98 4.29
CA VAL A 79 -6.72 2.69 4.89
C VAL A 79 -7.48 1.85 3.86
N VAL A 80 -8.48 2.44 3.18
CA VAL A 80 -9.25 1.77 2.13
C VAL A 80 -8.35 1.38 0.97
N ALA A 81 -7.41 2.23 0.55
CA ALA A 81 -6.47 1.92 -0.52
C ALA A 81 -5.57 0.73 -0.18
N LEU A 82 -4.94 0.72 1.00
CA LEU A 82 -4.08 -0.36 1.46
C LEU A 82 -4.86 -1.67 1.59
N PHE A 83 -6.02 -1.64 2.25
CA PHE A 83 -6.86 -2.83 2.36
C PHE A 83 -7.32 -3.33 0.98
N GLY A 84 -7.75 -2.41 0.11
CA GLY A 84 -8.16 -2.71 -1.26
C GLY A 84 -7.03 -3.30 -2.10
N HIS A 85 -5.79 -2.84 -1.92
CA HIS A 85 -4.62 -3.41 -2.58
C HIS A 85 -4.30 -4.81 -2.07
N GLY A 86 -4.41 -5.03 -0.76
CA GLY A 86 -4.24 -6.39 -0.23
C GLY A 86 -5.33 -7.36 -0.70
N VAL A 87 -6.55 -6.87 -0.96
CA VAL A 87 -7.60 -7.66 -1.64
C VAL A 87 -7.26 -7.87 -3.11
N TYR A 88 -6.77 -6.83 -3.81
CA TYR A 88 -6.32 -6.93 -5.20
C TYR A 88 -5.24 -8.00 -5.36
N ASP A 89 -4.25 -8.03 -4.45
CA ASP A 89 -3.21 -9.05 -4.40
C ASP A 89 -3.78 -10.48 -4.29
N PHE A 90 -4.81 -10.66 -3.45
CA PHE A 90 -5.44 -11.98 -3.27
C PHE A 90 -6.09 -12.51 -4.56
N PHE A 91 -6.59 -11.62 -5.41
CA PHE A 91 -7.23 -11.98 -6.68
C PHE A 91 -6.33 -11.78 -7.91
N HIS A 92 -5.11 -11.27 -7.74
CA HIS A 92 -4.25 -10.79 -8.83
C HIS A 92 -4.08 -11.81 -9.95
N GLU A 93 -3.75 -13.06 -9.58
CA GLU A 93 -3.54 -14.16 -10.52
C GLU A 93 -4.79 -14.54 -11.33
N HIS A 94 -5.98 -14.20 -10.83
CA HIS A 94 -7.26 -14.45 -11.51
C HIS A 94 -7.70 -13.29 -12.40
N LEU A 95 -7.11 -12.10 -12.24
CA LEU A 95 -7.43 -10.93 -13.07
C LEU A 95 -6.69 -11.00 -14.41
N PHE A 96 -5.38 -11.26 -14.37
CA PHE A 96 -4.53 -11.42 -15.56
C PHE A 96 -3.14 -11.97 -15.18
N VAL A 97 -2.40 -12.44 -16.18
CA VAL A 97 -1.03 -12.94 -15.97
C VAL A 97 -0.01 -11.80 -16.11
N ASN A 98 0.79 -11.60 -15.06
CA ASN A 98 1.98 -10.76 -15.10
C ASN A 98 3.24 -11.62 -14.92
N PRO A 99 4.02 -11.87 -15.99
CA PRO A 99 5.14 -12.81 -15.96
C PRO A 99 6.31 -12.39 -15.08
N GLY A 100 6.39 -11.12 -14.67
CA GLY A 100 7.44 -10.65 -13.77
C GLY A 100 7.07 -10.69 -12.29
N VAL A 101 5.83 -11.05 -11.94
CA VAL A 101 5.41 -11.18 -10.53
C VAL A 101 5.89 -12.53 -10.00
N PRO A 102 6.72 -12.56 -8.94
CA PRO A 102 7.08 -13.81 -8.29
C PRO A 102 5.85 -14.50 -7.67
N ALA A 103 5.77 -15.83 -7.74
CA ALA A 103 4.59 -16.58 -7.25
C ALA A 103 4.25 -16.34 -5.76
N TRP A 104 5.25 -16.00 -4.94
CA TRP A 104 5.09 -15.70 -3.52
C TRP A 104 4.66 -14.25 -3.24
N TRP A 105 4.77 -13.37 -4.22
CA TRP A 105 4.61 -11.92 -4.04
C TRP A 105 3.18 -11.53 -3.63
N PRO A 106 2.10 -12.00 -4.31
CA PRO A 106 0.75 -11.55 -3.98
C PRO A 106 0.34 -11.95 -2.56
N ALA A 107 0.66 -13.17 -2.12
CA ALA A 107 0.40 -13.62 -0.75
C ALA A 107 1.16 -12.78 0.30
N PHE A 108 2.42 -12.46 0.03
CA PHE A 108 3.25 -11.60 0.88
C PHE A 108 2.71 -10.17 0.96
N CYS A 109 2.44 -9.55 -0.20
CA CYS A 109 1.98 -8.16 -0.32
C CYS A 109 0.59 -8.00 0.31
N SER A 110 -0.33 -8.94 0.05
CA SER A 110 -1.66 -8.97 0.66
C SER A 110 -1.60 -8.91 2.18
N ALA A 111 -0.74 -9.74 2.77
CA ALA A 111 -0.56 -9.80 4.21
C ALA A 111 0.05 -8.51 4.78
N TYR A 112 1.03 -7.95 4.09
CA TYR A 112 1.66 -6.69 4.47
C TYR A 112 0.64 -5.54 4.45
N ASP A 113 -0.12 -5.42 3.37
CA ASP A 113 -1.01 -4.30 3.11
C ASP A 113 -2.21 -4.26 4.05
N ILE A 114 -2.85 -5.41 4.27
CA ILE A 114 -3.96 -5.52 5.22
C ILE A 114 -3.47 -5.22 6.64
N THR A 115 -2.27 -5.67 7.00
CA THR A 115 -1.67 -5.36 8.31
C THR A 115 -1.34 -3.88 8.44
N ALA A 116 -0.79 -3.26 7.40
CA ALA A 116 -0.51 -1.82 7.36
C ALA A 116 -1.80 -0.99 7.44
N ALA A 117 -2.86 -1.41 6.74
CA ALA A 117 -4.19 -0.79 6.80
C ALA A 117 -4.76 -0.85 8.23
N ALA A 118 -4.69 -2.02 8.88
CA ALA A 118 -5.11 -2.19 10.26
C ALA A 118 -4.30 -1.32 11.23
N GLY A 119 -2.98 -1.24 11.04
CA GLY A 119 -2.10 -0.38 11.82
C GLY A 119 -2.47 1.10 11.70
N LEU A 120 -2.63 1.59 10.46
CA LEU A 120 -3.07 2.97 10.21
C LEU A 120 -4.46 3.24 10.78
N ALA A 121 -5.43 2.35 10.57
CA ALA A 121 -6.77 2.48 11.14
C ALA A 121 -6.71 2.57 12.68
N GLY A 122 -5.89 1.74 13.32
CA GLY A 122 -5.65 1.78 14.77
C GLY A 122 -5.07 3.11 15.24
N LEU A 123 -4.18 3.75 14.47
CA LEU A 123 -3.68 5.10 14.76
C LEU A 123 -4.79 6.16 14.65
N LEU A 124 -5.61 6.09 13.60
CA LEU A 124 -6.69 7.05 13.36
C LEU A 124 -7.81 6.96 14.40
N LEU A 125 -8.04 5.77 14.95
CA LEU A 125 -9.05 5.53 15.99
C LEU A 125 -8.59 5.97 17.39
N ARG A 126 -7.30 6.22 17.62
CA ARG A 126 -6.77 6.62 18.94
C ARG A 126 -6.91 8.13 19.15
N PRO A 127 -7.67 8.59 20.18
CA PRO A 127 -7.77 10.00 20.51
C PRO A 127 -6.40 10.59 20.87
N GLY A 128 -6.00 11.68 20.21
CA GLY A 128 -4.79 12.45 20.55
C GLY A 128 -3.45 11.93 20.01
N ALA A 129 -3.43 10.88 19.18
CA ALA A 129 -2.18 10.21 18.79
C ALA A 129 -1.37 10.87 17.66
N VAL A 130 -1.96 11.72 16.80
CA VAL A 130 -1.20 12.43 15.75
C VAL A 130 -1.87 13.78 15.45
N PRO A 131 -1.20 14.93 15.66
CA PRO A 131 -1.51 16.14 14.92
C PRO A 131 -1.10 15.87 13.47
N VAL A 132 -2.00 15.28 12.70
CA VAL A 132 -1.80 15.15 11.26
C VAL A 132 -1.89 16.57 10.71
N THR A 133 -0.76 17.26 10.62
CA THR A 133 -0.70 18.60 10.04
C THR A 133 -1.30 18.50 8.64
N LYS A 134 -2.40 19.24 8.43
CA LYS A 134 -2.95 19.38 7.08
C LYS A 134 -1.84 19.96 6.21
N PRO A 135 -1.71 19.52 4.94
CA PRO A 135 -0.86 20.21 3.99
C PRO A 135 -1.26 21.69 4.01
N THR A 136 -0.32 22.57 4.31
CA THR A 136 -0.53 24.00 4.09
C THR A 136 -0.74 24.17 2.59
N SER A 137 -1.91 24.67 2.19
CA SER A 137 -2.13 25.09 0.80
C SER A 137 -1.04 26.08 0.41
N PRO A 138 -0.45 25.97 -0.80
CA PRO A 138 0.48 26.97 -1.30
C PRO A 138 -0.19 28.34 -1.45
#